data_AF-A0AAF1AS78-F1
#
_entry.id   AF-A0AAF1AS78-F1
#
_cell.length_a   1.000
_cell.length_b   1.000
_cell.length_c   1.000
_cell.angle_alpha   90.00
_cell.angle_beta   90.00
_cell.angle_gamma   90.00
#
_symmetry.space_group_name_H-M   'P 1'
#
loop_
_entity.id
_entity.type
_entity.pdbx_description
1 polymer ?
#
loop_
_entity_poly.entity_id
_entity_poly.type
_entity_poly.pdbx_seq_one_letter_code
_entity_poly.pdbx_strand_id
1 'polypeptide(L)'
;MKKVVRKDDSNNNGSHTNSSSTVTRVTYGECQKNHAANIGGYAVDGCREFLASGEEGTEAAFTCACCGCHRSFHRREVQTEVVSDSSSSN
;
A
#
# COMPACT_ATOMS: atom_id res chain seq x y z
N MET A 1 6.41 9.78 -36.80
CA MET A 1 5.01 9.60 -36.35
C MET A 1 4.93 8.39 -35.42
N LYS A 2 4.99 8.63 -34.11
CA LYS A 2 4.68 7.65 -33.05
C LYS A 2 4.09 8.44 -31.88
N LYS A 3 2.77 8.67 -31.91
CA LYS A 3 2.04 9.22 -30.75
C LYS A 3 1.68 8.02 -29.86
N VAL A 4 2.39 7.87 -28.75
CA VAL A 4 2.00 6.91 -27.72
C VAL A 4 1.00 7.64 -26.82
N VAL A 5 -0.26 7.23 -26.91
CA VAL A 5 -1.40 7.77 -26.16
C VAL A 5 -1.23 7.44 -24.68
N ARG A 6 -1.25 8.46 -23.82
CA ARG A 6 -1.40 8.31 -22.37
C ARG A 6 -2.88 8.05 -22.09
N LYS A 7 -3.18 7.01 -21.30
CA LYS A 7 -4.54 6.70 -20.88
C LYS A 7 -4.68 7.19 -19.44
N ASP A 8 -5.33 8.34 -19.28
CA ASP A 8 -5.75 8.88 -17.99
C ASP A 8 -7.03 8.13 -17.55
N ASP A 9 -6.92 7.28 -16.54
CA ASP A 9 -8.06 6.63 -15.89
C ASP A 9 -8.75 7.62 -14.93
N SER A 10 -9.53 8.56 -15.48
CA SER A 10 -10.41 9.44 -14.69
C SER A 10 -11.71 8.72 -14.35
N ASN A 11 -11.79 8.15 -13.15
CA ASN A 11 -13.03 7.60 -12.59
C ASN A 11 -13.93 8.74 -12.05
N ASN A 12 -14.85 9.20 -12.89
CA ASN A 12 -15.84 10.22 -12.55
C ASN A 12 -17.11 9.55 -12.00
N ASN A 13 -17.43 9.79 -10.74
CA ASN A 13 -18.76 9.52 -10.21
C ASN A 13 -19.23 10.68 -9.35
N GLY A 14 -19.87 11.65 -9.99
CA GLY A 14 -20.65 12.67 -9.30
C GLY A 14 -22.08 12.18 -9.08
N SER A 15 -22.54 12.17 -7.82
CA SER A 15 -23.69 12.95 -7.34
C SER A 15 -24.23 12.42 -6.01
N HIS A 16 -24.78 13.35 -5.24
CA HIS A 16 -25.56 13.25 -3.99
C HIS A 16 -24.83 13.63 -2.70
N THR A 17 -25.34 14.72 -2.15
CA THR A 17 -24.91 15.56 -1.04
C THR A 17 -24.88 14.83 0.31
N ASN A 18 -23.69 14.38 0.71
CA ASN A 18 -23.10 14.47 2.05
C ASN A 18 -21.72 13.80 1.94
N SER A 19 -20.74 14.52 1.40
CA SER A 19 -19.46 13.95 0.95
C SER A 19 -18.53 13.61 2.11
N SER A 20 -18.86 12.57 2.88
CA SER A 20 -17.87 11.87 3.69
C SER A 20 -16.92 11.14 2.74
N SER A 21 -15.79 11.76 2.41
CA SER A 21 -14.79 11.16 1.54
C SER A 21 -14.01 10.11 2.34
N THR A 22 -14.20 8.83 2.03
CA THR A 22 -13.41 7.75 2.63
C THR A 22 -12.08 7.62 1.90
N VAL A 23 -10.97 8.00 2.54
CA VAL A 23 -9.62 7.77 1.99
C VAL A 23 -9.06 6.50 2.59
N THR A 24 -8.82 5.48 1.76
CA THR A 24 -8.14 4.24 2.15
C THR A 24 -6.64 4.37 1.88
N ARG A 25 -5.84 4.43 2.94
CA ARG A 25 -4.37 4.34 2.86
C ARG A 25 -3.92 2.93 3.19
N VAL A 26 -3.08 2.34 2.33
CA VAL A 26 -2.50 1.01 2.55
C VAL A 26 -1.03 1.17 2.90
N THR A 27 -0.63 0.70 4.07
CA THR A 27 0.76 0.63 4.53
C THR A 27 1.17 -0.82 4.75
N TYR A 28 2.46 -1.11 4.64
CA TYR A 28 3.03 -2.43 4.90
C TYR A 28 4.00 -2.31 6.07
N GLY A 29 3.69 -3.00 7.17
CA GLY A 29 4.45 -2.91 8.42
C GLY A 29 5.47 -4.02 8.54
N GLU A 30 5.28 -4.86 9.57
CA GLU A 30 6.22 -5.91 9.94
C GLU A 30 6.32 -7.07 8.96
N CYS A 31 7.52 -7.63 8.78
CA CYS A 31 7.72 -8.87 8.03
C CYS A 31 7.26 -10.08 8.87
N GLN A 32 6.49 -10.98 8.26
CA GLN A 32 5.95 -12.18 8.90
C GLN A 32 6.50 -13.48 8.27
N LYS A 33 7.50 -13.39 7.38
CA LYS A 33 8.13 -14.56 6.77
C LYS A 33 8.99 -15.30 7.79
N ASN A 34 8.84 -16.63 7.88
CA ASN A 34 9.79 -17.48 8.59
C ASN A 34 11.03 -17.72 7.71
N HIS A 35 12.16 -17.10 8.06
CA HIS A 35 13.44 -17.24 7.37
C HIS A 35 14.17 -18.54 7.72
N ALA A 36 13.87 -19.14 8.87
CA ALA A 36 14.47 -20.40 9.32
C ALA A 36 13.68 -21.65 8.92
N ALA A 37 12.56 -21.49 8.18
CA ALA A 37 11.69 -22.60 7.78
C ALA A 37 12.46 -23.72 7.08
N ASN A 38 13.44 -23.38 6.23
CA ASN A 38 14.23 -24.35 5.48
C ASN A 38 15.19 -25.19 6.36
N ILE A 39 15.52 -24.71 7.56
CA ILE A 39 16.42 -25.38 8.51
C ILE A 39 15.59 -26.12 9.60
N GLY A 40 14.26 -26.08 9.51
CA GLY A 40 13.36 -26.64 10.52
C GLY A 40 13.20 -25.75 11.76
N GLY A 41 13.63 -24.48 11.68
CA GLY A 41 13.50 -23.50 12.75
C GLY A 41 12.36 -22.50 12.54
N TYR A 42 12.19 -21.61 13.51
CA TYR A 42 11.31 -20.45 13.42
C TYR A 42 12.08 -19.19 13.78
N ALA A 43 12.36 -18.35 12.79
CA ALA A 43 13.00 -17.05 12.97
C ALA A 43 12.40 -16.06 11.97
N VAL A 44 11.89 -14.95 12.47
CA VAL A 44 11.29 -13.88 11.68
C VAL A 44 12.23 -12.68 11.77
N ASP A 45 12.64 -12.12 10.63
CA ASP A 45 13.62 -11.04 10.55
C ASP A 45 13.05 -9.70 11.08
N GLY A 46 11.74 -9.65 11.29
CA GLY A 46 11.09 -8.62 12.11
C GLY A 46 11.37 -7.19 11.67
N CYS A 47 11.30 -6.89 10.36
CA CYS A 47 11.26 -5.50 9.89
C CYS A 47 10.14 -4.76 10.64
N ARG A 48 10.34 -3.49 11.00
CA ARG A 48 9.27 -2.68 11.62
C ARG A 48 8.43 -1.92 10.61
N GLU A 49 9.01 -1.65 9.44
CA GLU A 49 8.39 -0.93 8.35
C GLU A 49 8.84 -1.53 7.02
N PHE A 50 7.96 -1.51 6.03
CA PHE A 50 8.32 -1.88 4.66
C PHE A 50 9.04 -0.72 3.98
N LEU A 51 10.32 -0.93 3.68
CA LEU A 51 11.11 -0.06 2.84
C LEU A 51 11.28 -0.69 1.46
N ALA A 52 10.70 -0.06 0.44
CA ALA A 52 10.87 -0.47 -0.95
C ALA A 52 12.34 -0.36 -1.36
N SER A 53 12.88 -1.40 -1.99
CA SER A 53 14.29 -1.41 -2.44
C SER A 53 14.52 -0.66 -3.76
N GLY A 54 13.46 -0.22 -4.45
CA GLY A 54 13.58 0.47 -5.73
C GLY A 54 12.42 1.42 -6.01
N GLU A 55 12.45 2.01 -7.19
CA GLU A 55 11.52 3.07 -7.61
C GLU A 55 10.11 2.56 -7.89
N GLU A 56 9.10 3.37 -7.62
CA GLU A 56 7.70 3.05 -7.81
C GLU A 56 7.42 2.61 -9.26
N GLY A 57 6.73 1.48 -9.42
CA GLY A 57 6.47 0.88 -10.75
C GLY A 57 7.53 -0.15 -11.21
N THR A 58 8.61 -0.35 -10.45
CA THR A 58 9.57 -1.44 -10.70
C THR A 58 9.30 -2.67 -9.83
N GLU A 59 9.83 -3.84 -10.21
CA GLU A 59 9.74 -5.05 -9.37
C GLU A 59 10.42 -4.88 -8.01
N ALA A 60 11.48 -4.05 -7.98
CA ALA A 60 12.20 -3.72 -6.76
C ALA A 60 11.35 -2.94 -5.74
N ALA A 61 10.31 -2.22 -6.18
CA ALA A 61 9.38 -1.54 -5.28
C ALA A 61 8.51 -2.52 -4.46
N PHE A 62 8.39 -3.77 -4.91
CA PHE A 62 7.64 -4.80 -4.18
C PHE A 62 8.50 -5.61 -3.22
N THR A 63 9.80 -5.32 -3.15
CA THR A 63 10.77 -6.06 -2.33
C THR A 63 11.31 -5.18 -1.21
N CYS A 64 11.35 -5.72 0.01
CA CYS A 64 11.86 -5.02 1.18
C CYS A 64 13.39 -4.93 1.15
N ALA A 65 13.94 -3.72 1.28
CA ALA A 65 15.38 -3.47 1.31
C ALA A 65 16.08 -4.10 2.54
N CYS A 66 15.37 -4.29 3.65
CA CYS A 66 15.95 -4.84 4.89
C CYS A 66 16.06 -6.37 4.88
N CYS A 67 14.97 -7.07 4.54
CA CYS A 67 14.89 -8.53 4.64
C CYS A 67 14.78 -9.25 3.28
N GLY A 68 14.75 -8.52 2.17
CA GLY A 68 14.60 -9.07 0.82
C GLY A 68 13.25 -9.74 0.55
N CYS A 69 12.27 -9.62 1.45
CA CYS A 69 10.97 -10.24 1.29
C CYS A 69 10.03 -9.40 0.42
N HIS A 70 9.15 -10.06 -0.32
CA HIS A 70 8.08 -9.39 -1.03
C HIS A 70 7.10 -8.73 -0.03
N ARG A 71 6.53 -7.57 -0.39
CA ARG A 71 5.56 -6.83 0.44
C ARG A 71 4.36 -7.67 0.91
N SER A 72 4.03 -8.76 0.21
CA SER A 72 2.96 -9.69 0.61
C SER A 72 3.27 -10.45 1.89
N PHE A 73 4.56 -10.60 2.25
CA PHE A 73 4.96 -11.17 3.52
C PHE A 73 4.99 -10.14 4.64
N HIS A 74 4.76 -8.86 4.33
CA HIS A 74 4.61 -7.83 5.32
C HIS A 74 3.13 -7.65 5.68
N ARG A 75 2.86 -7.36 6.94
CA ARG A 75 1.50 -7.09 7.43
C ARG A 75 0.91 -5.91 6.66
N ARG A 76 -0.20 -6.16 5.95
CA ARG A 76 -0.97 -5.12 5.27
C ARG A 76 -1.84 -4.40 6.30
N GLU A 77 -1.60 -3.12 6.47
CA GLU A 77 -2.41 -2.22 7.29
C GLU A 77 -3.23 -1.32 6.38
N VAL A 78 -4.54 -1.30 6.58
CA VAL A 78 -5.46 -0.45 5.82
C VAL A 78 -6.07 0.54 6.78
N GLN A 79 -5.75 1.82 6.60
CA GLN A 79 -6.35 2.92 7.35
C GLN A 79 -7.46 3.53 6.51
N THR A 80 -8.68 3.48 7.02
CA THR A 80 -9.86 4.13 6.43
C THR A 80 -10.12 5.43 7.19
N GLU A 81 -9.79 6.56 6.58
CA GLU A 81 -10.11 7.87 7.14
C GLU A 81 -11.46 8.34 6.57
N VAL A 82 -12.44 8.61 7.45
CA VAL A 82 -13.72 9.23 7.07
C VAL A 82 -13.56 10.75 7.13
N VAL A 83 -13.32 11.39 5.99
CA VAL A 83 -13.29 12.85 5.90
C VAL A 83 -14.72 13.35 5.74
N SER A 84 -15.41 13.52 6.86
CA SER A 84 -16.74 14.13 6.94
C SER A 84 -16.62 15.65 6.81
N ASP A 85 -16.93 16.21 5.65
CA ASP A 85 -17.15 17.66 5.53
C ASP A 85 -18.52 18.00 6.13
N SER A 86 -18.54 18.23 7.45
CA SER A 86 -19.73 18.69 8.17
C SER A 86 -19.99 20.15 7.84
N SER A 87 -20.52 20.42 6.65
CA SER A 87 -21.09 21.72 6.31
C SER A 87 -22.40 21.92 7.09
N SER A 88 -22.28 22.20 8.39
CA SER A 88 -23.39 22.69 9.22
C SER A 88 -23.67 24.14 8.84
N SER A 89 -24.58 24.35 7.89
CA SER A 89 -25.16 25.67 7.62
C SER A 89 -26.56 25.73 8.23
N ASN A 90 -26.70 26.59 9.24
CA ASN A 90 -27.93 26.88 9.97
C ASN A 90 -28.92 27.68 9.12
#